data_AF-A0A4Y3HR75-F1
#
_entry.id   AF-A0A4Y3HR75-F1
#
_cell.length_a   1.000
_cell.length_b   1.000
_cell.length_c   1.000
_cell.angle_alpha   90.00
_cell.angle_beta   90.00
_cell.angle_gamma   90.00
#
_symmetry.space_group_name_H-M   'P 1'
#
loop_
_entity.id
_entity.type
_entity.pdbx_description
1 polymer ?
#
loop_
_entity_poly.entity_id
_entity_poly.type
_entity_poly.pdbx_seq_one_letter_code
_entity_poly.pdbx_strand_id
1 'polypeptide(L)'
;MQKRWIISLLALSCGSTIAGEVDNYYGWGKNLPDESVAFNQYLNEAVAQTLLKQKTKQAKAQCVDVAQWVMQNLGAQRYPLVYRGALNSDMEIWAQDNLVIDKLPTADESLDEYAEQSIYAPAMRTAGVKTDLDHIINVNGVYIGTDKISHFLGSGYEYYKRYRKALQSRSSELAQMQAIAWADSMEGGLLGMKVVGVYSYADLEANYQGFLFAKNLCDTPYITQIDKKWNLTTPIDLKNYVNPNWDESFNASAYSRSRKESVKNNLMQLPFCELKESSWVKSQTAQYRQFNLYPRVKSDEYLNTSFSAQLLFLTQQYKHKPETLTAEYLHQQFKQLNITQSQLDAWAREVKTPLQFDYTLNQLCP
;
A
#
# COMPACT_ATOMS: atom_id res chain seq x y z
N MET A 1 4.08 40.85 -44.94
CA MET A 1 4.16 39.41 -44.59
C MET A 1 4.39 39.28 -43.09
N GLN A 2 3.31 39.20 -42.29
CA GLN A 2 3.39 38.95 -40.85
C GLN A 2 2.90 37.52 -40.60
N LYS A 3 3.81 36.65 -40.13
CA LYS A 3 3.48 35.28 -39.72
C LYS A 3 2.71 35.36 -38.40
N ARG A 4 1.39 35.15 -38.46
CA ARG A 4 0.55 34.90 -37.29
C ARG A 4 0.87 33.49 -36.79
N TRP A 5 1.44 33.41 -35.60
CA TRP A 5 1.53 32.17 -34.85
C TRP A 5 0.14 31.84 -34.33
N ILE A 6 -0.45 30.75 -34.85
CA ILE A 6 -1.62 30.13 -34.25
C ILE A 6 -1.10 29.37 -33.04
N ILE A 7 -1.22 29.98 -31.86
CA ILE A 7 -1.14 29.25 -30.60
C ILE A 7 -2.47 28.53 -30.48
N SER A 8 -2.51 27.25 -30.85
CA SER A 8 -3.62 26.37 -30.51
C SER A 8 -3.61 26.18 -29.00
N LEU A 9 -4.41 26.98 -28.30
CA LEU A 9 -4.88 26.71 -26.95
C LEU A 9 -5.75 25.45 -27.01
N LEU A 10 -5.11 24.29 -26.90
CA LEU A 10 -5.76 23.08 -26.44
C LEU A 10 -6.10 23.32 -24.97
N ALA A 11 -7.30 23.88 -24.75
CA ALA A 11 -7.99 23.77 -23.48
C ALA A 11 -8.34 22.28 -23.29
N LEU A 12 -7.38 21.53 -22.77
CA LEU A 12 -7.65 20.25 -22.14
C LEU A 12 -8.34 20.55 -20.81
N SER A 13 -9.60 20.15 -20.77
CA SER A 13 -10.48 20.03 -19.62
C SER A 13 -9.73 19.70 -18.33
N CYS A 14 -10.12 20.38 -17.25
CA CYS A 14 -9.76 20.07 -15.88
C CYS A 14 -9.94 18.56 -15.61
N GLY A 15 -8.83 17.88 -15.37
CA GLY A 15 -8.77 16.58 -14.71
C GLY A 15 -7.72 16.70 -13.63
N SER A 16 -8.07 17.40 -12.55
CA SER A 16 -7.25 17.47 -11.35
C SER A 16 -7.83 16.47 -10.37
N THR A 17 -7.20 15.30 -10.27
CA THR A 17 -7.10 14.51 -9.03
C THR A 17 -5.84 13.65 -9.19
N ILE A 18 -4.68 14.24 -8.88
CA ILE A 18 -3.52 13.42 -8.50
C ILE A 18 -3.79 13.18 -7.02
N ALA A 19 -4.33 12.01 -6.71
CA ALA A 19 -4.49 11.54 -5.35
C ALA A 19 -3.41 10.47 -5.09
N GLY A 20 -2.89 10.40 -3.87
CA GLY A 20 -1.78 9.49 -3.58
C GLY A 20 -1.41 9.36 -2.11
N GLU A 21 -2.16 9.98 -1.21
CA GLU A 21 -2.01 9.88 0.25
C GLU A 21 -3.41 9.87 0.86
N VAL A 22 -3.61 9.18 1.99
CA VAL A 22 -4.91 9.06 2.65
C VAL A 22 -4.81 9.48 4.12
N ASP A 23 -5.82 10.19 4.62
CA ASP A 23 -5.96 10.43 6.06
C ASP A 23 -6.95 9.43 6.66
N ASN A 24 -6.46 8.27 7.10
CA ASN A 24 -7.27 7.24 7.77
C ASN A 24 -7.92 7.72 9.09
N TYR A 25 -7.39 8.76 9.75
CA TYR A 25 -7.98 9.29 10.99
C TYR A 25 -9.37 9.88 10.75
N TYR A 26 -9.61 10.39 9.54
CA TYR A 26 -10.92 10.92 9.14
C TYR A 26 -12.03 9.87 9.17
N GLY A 27 -11.68 8.58 9.09
CA GLY A 27 -12.62 7.46 9.21
C GLY A 27 -13.04 7.15 10.66
N TRP A 28 -12.37 7.71 11.66
CA TRP A 28 -12.65 7.39 13.06
C TRP A 28 -14.03 7.84 13.51
N GLY A 29 -14.77 6.92 14.12
CA GLY A 29 -16.13 7.16 14.59
C GLY A 29 -17.18 7.16 13.47
N LYS A 30 -16.78 6.91 12.21
CA LYS A 30 -17.67 6.82 11.06
C LYS A 30 -17.88 5.36 10.71
N ASN A 31 -19.12 4.97 10.46
CA ASN A 31 -19.43 3.61 10.04
C ASN A 31 -19.38 3.51 8.51
N LEU A 32 -18.57 2.58 8.02
CA LEU A 32 -18.40 2.30 6.61
C LEU A 32 -18.73 0.82 6.34
N PRO A 33 -19.71 0.50 5.48
CA PRO A 33 -20.04 -0.88 5.12
C PRO A 33 -18.87 -1.64 4.48
N ASP A 34 -18.85 -2.96 4.64
CA ASP A 34 -17.80 -3.81 4.07
C ASP A 34 -18.05 -4.04 2.57
N GLU A 35 -17.10 -3.59 1.74
CA GLU A 35 -17.19 -3.62 0.28
C GLU A 35 -16.48 -4.82 -0.35
N SER A 36 -16.05 -5.81 0.46
CA SER A 36 -15.23 -6.93 -0.03
C SER A 36 -15.87 -7.67 -1.21
N VAL A 37 -17.21 -7.75 -1.25
CA VAL A 37 -17.94 -8.41 -2.34
C VAL A 37 -17.72 -7.69 -3.66
N ALA A 38 -17.88 -6.35 -3.70
CA ALA A 38 -17.72 -5.56 -4.91
C ALA A 38 -16.26 -5.58 -5.40
N PHE A 39 -15.29 -5.46 -4.48
CA PHE A 39 -13.87 -5.54 -4.80
C PHE A 39 -13.46 -6.93 -5.31
N ASN A 40 -13.98 -8.01 -4.70
CA ASN A 40 -13.74 -9.36 -5.18
C ASN A 40 -14.31 -9.57 -6.58
N GLN A 41 -15.54 -9.10 -6.82
CA GLN A 41 -16.15 -9.20 -8.15
C GLN A 41 -15.28 -8.48 -9.19
N TYR A 42 -14.91 -7.22 -8.94
CA TYR A 42 -14.07 -6.45 -9.84
C TYR A 42 -12.72 -7.15 -10.12
N LEU A 43 -12.02 -7.60 -9.08
CA LEU A 43 -10.69 -8.22 -9.24
C LEU A 43 -10.75 -9.53 -10.03
N ASN A 44 -11.74 -10.39 -9.75
CA ASN A 44 -11.93 -11.64 -10.48
C ASN A 44 -12.27 -11.38 -11.96
N GLU A 45 -13.18 -10.44 -12.23
CA GLU A 45 -13.52 -10.04 -13.59
C GLU A 45 -12.31 -9.47 -14.33
N ALA A 46 -11.54 -8.58 -13.70
CA ALA A 46 -10.35 -7.98 -14.30
C ALA A 46 -9.28 -9.02 -14.63
N VAL A 47 -9.03 -10.00 -13.76
CA VAL A 47 -8.11 -11.12 -14.02
C VAL A 47 -8.63 -11.99 -15.16
N ALA A 48 -9.91 -12.39 -15.13
CA ALA A 48 -10.51 -13.21 -16.18
C ALA A 48 -10.45 -12.51 -17.55
N GLN A 49 -10.83 -11.23 -17.60
CA GLN A 49 -10.76 -10.40 -18.82
C GLN A 49 -9.34 -10.22 -19.33
N THR A 50 -8.36 -10.14 -18.42
CA THR A 50 -6.95 -10.12 -18.80
C THR A 50 -6.58 -11.44 -19.47
N LEU A 51 -6.87 -12.59 -18.85
CA LEU A 51 -6.57 -13.91 -19.41
C LEU A 51 -7.26 -14.17 -20.76
N LEU A 52 -8.45 -13.62 -21.00
CA LEU A 52 -9.11 -13.69 -22.32
C LEU A 52 -8.32 -13.01 -23.44
N LYS A 53 -7.51 -11.99 -23.12
CA LYS A 53 -6.64 -11.27 -24.08
C LYS A 53 -5.31 -11.98 -24.36
N GLN A 54 -5.10 -13.19 -23.84
CA GLN A 54 -3.87 -13.95 -24.02
C GLN A 54 -3.58 -14.22 -25.51
N LYS A 55 -2.31 -14.12 -25.90
CA LYS A 55 -1.84 -14.43 -27.26
C LYS A 55 -1.09 -15.76 -27.28
N THR A 56 -0.70 -16.22 -28.46
CA THR A 56 0.07 -17.45 -28.66
C THR A 56 1.35 -17.52 -27.82
N LYS A 57 1.96 -16.37 -27.49
CA LYS A 57 3.12 -16.30 -26.60
C LYS A 57 2.78 -16.76 -25.18
N GLN A 58 1.67 -16.28 -24.60
CA GLN A 58 1.21 -16.64 -23.27
C GLN A 58 0.80 -18.13 -23.19
N ALA A 59 0.24 -18.68 -24.27
CA ALA A 59 -0.10 -20.10 -24.36
C ALA A 59 1.12 -21.04 -24.15
N LYS A 60 2.35 -20.56 -24.41
CA LYS A 60 3.59 -21.31 -24.20
C LYS A 60 4.38 -20.84 -22.96
N ALA A 61 3.89 -19.82 -22.26
CA ALA A 61 4.58 -19.23 -21.13
C ALA A 61 4.40 -20.07 -19.86
N GLN A 62 5.37 -20.01 -18.95
CA GLN A 62 5.24 -20.63 -17.62
C GLN A 62 4.25 -19.83 -16.77
N CYS A 63 3.64 -20.46 -15.76
CA CYS A 63 2.67 -19.79 -14.90
C CYS A 63 3.20 -18.46 -14.34
N VAL A 64 4.45 -18.45 -13.86
CA VAL A 64 5.11 -17.26 -13.30
C VAL A 64 5.22 -16.09 -14.28
N ASP A 65 5.35 -16.37 -15.59
CA ASP A 65 5.36 -15.34 -16.63
C ASP A 65 3.96 -14.79 -16.89
N VAL A 66 2.94 -15.65 -16.82
CA VAL A 66 1.54 -15.26 -16.95
C VAL A 66 1.08 -14.48 -15.73
N ALA A 67 1.46 -14.88 -14.52
CA ALA A 67 1.19 -14.14 -13.30
C ALA A 67 1.78 -12.73 -13.35
N GLN A 68 3.06 -12.60 -13.77
CA GLN A 68 3.67 -11.28 -13.97
C GLN A 68 2.90 -10.45 -15.03
N TRP A 69 2.47 -11.08 -16.12
CA TRP A 69 1.69 -10.40 -17.15
C TRP A 69 0.29 -9.98 -16.67
N VAL A 70 -0.40 -10.81 -15.89
CA VAL A 70 -1.68 -10.46 -15.26
C VAL A 70 -1.49 -9.22 -14.39
N MET A 71 -0.54 -9.24 -13.46
CA MET A 71 -0.22 -8.11 -12.59
C MET A 71 0.15 -6.85 -13.38
N GLN A 72 0.87 -6.99 -14.49
CA GLN A 72 1.20 -5.87 -15.37
C GLN A 72 -0.06 -5.18 -15.95
N ASN A 73 -1.11 -5.95 -16.27
CA ASN A 73 -2.34 -5.42 -16.85
C ASN A 73 -3.32 -4.89 -15.80
N LEU A 74 -3.23 -5.38 -14.56
CA LEU A 74 -4.01 -4.86 -13.44
C LEU A 74 -3.40 -3.60 -12.83
N GLY A 75 -2.07 -3.48 -12.86
CA GLY A 75 -1.33 -2.35 -12.32
C GLY A 75 -1.22 -1.15 -13.28
N ALA A 76 -0.82 -0.01 -12.71
CA ALA A 76 -0.78 1.31 -13.35
C ALA A 76 0.28 1.53 -14.45
N GLN A 77 0.95 0.47 -14.93
CA GLN A 77 1.90 0.58 -16.06
C GLN A 77 1.25 1.10 -17.35
N ARG A 78 -0.08 1.22 -17.38
CA ARG A 78 -0.86 1.77 -18.48
C ARG A 78 -0.80 3.30 -18.61
N TYR A 79 -0.40 4.03 -17.57
CA TYR A 79 -0.48 5.50 -17.53
C TYR A 79 0.82 6.27 -17.21
N PRO A 80 2.02 5.84 -17.68
CA PRO A 80 3.29 6.46 -17.28
C PRO A 80 3.43 7.95 -17.67
N LEU A 81 2.55 8.47 -18.51
CA LEU A 81 2.56 9.86 -18.99
C LEU A 81 1.26 10.63 -18.70
N VAL A 82 0.19 9.95 -18.25
CA VAL A 82 -1.12 10.58 -17.98
C VAL A 82 -1.19 11.05 -16.53
N TYR A 83 -0.65 10.25 -15.60
CA TYR A 83 -0.59 10.61 -14.19
C TYR A 83 0.88 10.75 -13.78
N ARG A 84 1.39 11.98 -13.79
CA ARG A 84 2.77 12.30 -13.42
C ARG A 84 3.00 11.99 -11.94
N GLY A 85 3.38 10.75 -11.64
CA GLY A 85 3.76 10.31 -10.30
C GLY A 85 2.68 9.59 -9.50
N ALA A 86 1.47 9.38 -10.06
CA ALA A 86 0.41 8.64 -9.39
C ALA A 86 0.41 7.18 -9.88
N LEU A 87 0.40 6.23 -8.95
CA LEU A 87 0.39 4.79 -9.22
C LEU A 87 -1.03 4.28 -9.55
N ASN A 88 -1.91 5.09 -10.11
CA ASN A 88 -3.35 4.79 -10.13
C ASN A 88 -3.70 3.62 -11.05
N SER A 89 -4.14 2.54 -10.44
CA SER A 89 -4.68 1.34 -11.09
C SER A 89 -6.13 1.58 -11.50
N ASP A 90 -6.59 0.86 -12.51
CA ASP A 90 -7.99 0.94 -12.98
C ASP A 90 -8.98 0.66 -11.82
N MET A 91 -8.59 -0.19 -10.86
CA MET A 91 -9.41 -0.54 -9.69
C MET A 91 -9.49 0.58 -8.64
N GLU A 92 -8.41 1.32 -8.40
CA GLU A 92 -8.44 2.52 -7.54
C GLU A 92 -9.35 3.58 -8.14
N ILE A 93 -9.15 3.90 -9.42
CA ILE A 93 -9.97 4.90 -10.14
C ILE A 93 -11.44 4.48 -10.11
N TRP A 94 -11.72 3.20 -10.37
CA TRP A 94 -13.07 2.67 -10.26
C TRP A 94 -13.67 2.88 -8.86
N ALA A 95 -12.93 2.62 -7.78
CA ALA A 95 -13.41 2.83 -6.42
C ALA A 95 -13.70 4.31 -6.12
N GLN A 96 -12.82 5.21 -6.57
CA GLN A 96 -12.98 6.66 -6.40
C GLN A 96 -14.19 7.21 -7.20
N ASP A 97 -14.42 6.73 -8.42
CA ASP A 97 -15.49 7.23 -9.29
C ASP A 97 -16.85 6.54 -9.07
N ASN A 98 -16.87 5.33 -8.49
CA ASN A 98 -18.09 4.55 -8.36
C ASN A 98 -18.98 5.06 -7.22
N LEU A 99 -20.15 5.59 -7.57
CA LEU A 99 -21.14 6.14 -6.63
C LEU A 99 -21.86 5.09 -5.78
N VAL A 100 -21.71 3.81 -6.09
CA VAL A 100 -22.32 2.70 -5.34
C VAL A 100 -21.41 2.20 -4.22
N ILE A 101 -20.10 2.43 -4.32
CA ILE A 101 -19.14 2.03 -3.29
C ILE A 101 -19.21 3.04 -2.16
N ASP A 102 -19.52 2.56 -0.95
CA ASP A 102 -19.46 3.39 0.24
C ASP A 102 -18.01 3.77 0.54
N LYS A 103 -17.77 5.07 0.69
CA LYS A 103 -16.44 5.64 0.91
C LYS A 103 -16.49 6.95 1.70
N LEU A 104 -15.36 7.33 2.27
CA LEU A 104 -15.17 8.58 3.01
C LEU A 104 -14.02 9.39 2.42
N PRO A 105 -14.17 10.71 2.20
CA PRO A 105 -15.44 11.43 2.21
C PRO A 105 -16.46 10.84 1.21
N THR A 106 -17.74 11.05 1.43
CA THR A 106 -18.79 10.58 0.50
C THR A 106 -18.72 11.36 -0.82
N ALA A 107 -19.33 10.83 -1.88
CA ALA A 107 -19.23 11.44 -3.21
C ALA A 107 -19.80 12.87 -3.32
N ASP A 108 -20.65 13.29 -2.37
CA ASP A 108 -21.22 14.62 -2.25
C ASP A 108 -20.41 15.56 -1.32
N GLU A 109 -19.45 15.04 -0.57
CA GLU A 109 -18.54 15.83 0.26
C GLU A 109 -17.39 16.41 -0.58
N SER A 110 -16.95 17.62 -0.22
CA SER A 110 -15.87 18.29 -0.93
C SER A 110 -14.51 17.71 -0.58
N LEU A 111 -13.74 17.26 -1.57
CA LEU A 111 -12.34 16.87 -1.38
C LEU A 111 -11.45 18.03 -0.93
N ASP A 112 -11.82 19.28 -1.27
CA ASP A 112 -11.13 20.48 -0.75
C ASP A 112 -11.36 20.61 0.75
N GLU A 113 -12.61 20.49 1.20
CA GLU A 113 -12.95 20.57 2.63
C GLU A 113 -12.33 19.41 3.41
N TYR A 114 -12.38 18.19 2.87
CA TYR A 114 -11.69 17.03 3.44
C TYR A 114 -10.19 17.30 3.62
N ALA A 115 -9.52 17.83 2.59
CA ALA A 115 -8.10 18.13 2.67
C ALA A 115 -7.77 19.18 3.75
N GLU A 116 -8.61 20.20 3.94
CA GLU A 116 -8.44 21.21 4.99
C GLU A 116 -8.78 20.71 6.40
N GLN A 117 -9.60 19.66 6.51
CA GLN A 117 -9.94 19.00 7.79
C GLN A 117 -9.11 17.73 8.07
N SER A 118 -8.02 17.53 7.31
CA SER A 118 -7.15 16.36 7.45
C SER A 118 -5.91 16.63 8.31
N ILE A 119 -5.24 15.57 8.75
CA ILE A 119 -3.91 15.68 9.36
C ILE A 119 -2.86 16.28 8.42
N TYR A 120 -3.14 16.32 7.11
CA TYR A 120 -2.24 16.84 6.09
C TYR A 120 -2.47 18.30 5.74
N ALA A 121 -3.49 18.95 6.32
CA ALA A 121 -3.82 20.35 6.09
C ALA A 121 -2.61 21.30 6.29
N PRO A 122 -2.50 22.39 5.49
CA PRO A 122 -3.35 22.72 4.32
C PRO A 122 -3.14 21.73 3.17
N ALA A 123 -4.02 21.75 2.17
CA ALA A 123 -4.03 20.76 1.08
C ALA A 123 -2.63 20.41 0.55
N MET A 124 -2.39 19.10 0.39
CA MET A 124 -1.08 18.58 -0.02
C MET A 124 -0.68 19.08 -1.40
N ARG A 125 0.63 19.16 -1.64
CA ARG A 125 1.18 19.59 -2.92
C ARG A 125 2.36 18.71 -3.34
N THR A 126 2.27 18.16 -4.54
CA THR A 126 3.35 17.44 -5.21
C THR A 126 3.94 18.32 -6.30
N ALA A 127 5.23 18.66 -6.17
CA ALA A 127 5.93 19.57 -7.10
C ALA A 127 5.19 20.91 -7.34
N GLY A 128 4.53 21.42 -6.30
CA GLY A 128 3.79 22.69 -6.32
C GLY A 128 2.34 22.61 -6.82
N VAL A 129 1.92 21.46 -7.36
CA VAL A 129 0.55 21.18 -7.78
C VAL A 129 -0.24 20.60 -6.61
N LYS A 130 -1.49 21.03 -6.42
CA LYS A 130 -2.38 20.45 -5.40
C LYS A 130 -2.59 18.96 -5.69
N THR A 131 -2.47 18.16 -4.64
CA THR A 131 -2.69 16.72 -4.64
C THR A 131 -3.88 16.49 -3.71
N ASP A 132 -4.90 15.81 -4.23
CA ASP A 132 -6.08 15.47 -3.43
C ASP A 132 -5.76 14.28 -2.53
N LEU A 133 -6.49 14.17 -1.42
CA LEU A 133 -6.39 12.98 -0.58
C LEU A 133 -7.29 11.89 -1.13
N ASP A 134 -6.84 10.65 -0.98
CA ASP A 134 -7.56 9.46 -1.37
C ASP A 134 -8.77 9.18 -0.47
N HIS A 135 -9.71 8.41 -0.99
CA HIS A 135 -10.89 8.01 -0.23
C HIS A 135 -10.55 6.83 0.68
N ILE A 136 -11.23 6.75 1.82
CA ILE A 136 -11.22 5.60 2.72
C ILE A 136 -12.38 4.68 2.31
N ILE A 137 -12.09 3.40 2.19
CA ILE A 137 -13.06 2.31 1.97
C ILE A 137 -12.89 1.26 3.07
N ASN A 138 -13.92 0.44 3.31
CA ASN A 138 -13.82 -0.68 4.23
C ASN A 138 -13.80 -2.00 3.46
N VAL A 139 -12.71 -2.76 3.60
CA VAL A 139 -12.55 -4.09 3.03
C VAL A 139 -12.10 -5.04 4.13
N ASN A 140 -12.83 -6.13 4.32
CA ASN A 140 -12.60 -7.13 5.36
C ASN A 140 -12.66 -6.56 6.79
N GLY A 141 -13.52 -5.57 7.02
CA GLY A 141 -13.56 -4.82 8.27
C GLY A 141 -12.34 -3.93 8.52
N VAL A 142 -11.47 -3.72 7.51
CA VAL A 142 -10.27 -2.86 7.59
C VAL A 142 -10.49 -1.60 6.75
N TYR A 143 -10.27 -0.45 7.37
CA TYR A 143 -10.42 0.86 6.74
C TYR A 143 -9.09 1.19 6.05
N ILE A 144 -9.12 1.27 4.72
CA ILE A 144 -7.93 1.48 3.89
C ILE A 144 -8.15 2.67 2.96
N GLY A 145 -7.08 3.37 2.60
CA GLY A 145 -7.14 4.29 1.48
C GLY A 145 -7.26 3.56 0.15
N THR A 146 -7.91 4.19 -0.83
CA THR A 146 -8.05 3.65 -2.17
C THR A 146 -6.69 3.49 -2.86
N ASP A 147 -5.72 4.34 -2.55
CA ASP A 147 -4.33 4.29 -3.02
C ASP A 147 -3.67 2.93 -2.71
N LYS A 148 -4.01 2.31 -1.58
CA LYS A 148 -3.50 0.99 -1.20
C LYS A 148 -3.82 -0.09 -2.24
N ILE A 149 -4.90 0.05 -3.01
CA ILE A 149 -5.24 -0.85 -4.13
C ILE A 149 -4.18 -0.78 -5.22
N SER A 150 -3.69 0.42 -5.51
CA SER A 150 -2.64 0.63 -6.51
C SER A 150 -1.26 0.21 -6.05
N HIS A 151 -0.99 0.36 -4.76
CA HIS A 151 0.18 -0.25 -4.12
C HIS A 151 0.13 -1.78 -4.26
N PHE A 152 -1.03 -2.39 -3.98
CA PHE A 152 -1.25 -3.82 -4.14
C PHE A 152 -1.09 -4.30 -5.60
N LEU A 153 -1.70 -3.64 -6.59
CA LEU A 153 -1.65 -4.10 -7.98
C LEU A 153 -0.38 -3.62 -8.72
N GLY A 154 -0.12 -2.32 -8.70
CA GLY A 154 0.98 -1.68 -9.44
C GLY A 154 2.35 -1.90 -8.80
N SER A 155 2.51 -1.51 -7.53
CA SER A 155 3.79 -1.72 -6.83
C SER A 155 4.02 -3.20 -6.52
N GLY A 156 2.98 -3.97 -6.23
CA GLY A 156 3.05 -5.43 -6.12
C GLY A 156 3.60 -6.11 -7.38
N TYR A 157 3.23 -5.63 -8.57
CA TYR A 157 3.86 -6.06 -9.83
C TYR A 157 5.37 -5.76 -9.86
N GLU A 158 5.79 -4.55 -9.48
CA GLU A 158 7.21 -4.16 -9.49
C GLU A 158 8.04 -4.93 -8.45
N TYR A 159 7.45 -5.29 -7.30
CA TYR A 159 8.03 -6.24 -6.34
C TYR A 159 8.23 -7.61 -6.98
N TYR A 160 7.16 -8.19 -7.54
CA TYR A 160 7.21 -9.53 -8.12
C TYR A 160 8.23 -9.63 -9.25
N LYS A 161 8.27 -8.65 -10.14
CA LYS A 161 9.25 -8.53 -11.22
C LYS A 161 10.70 -8.48 -10.69
N ARG A 162 10.96 -7.71 -9.63
CA ARG A 162 12.30 -7.62 -9.01
C ARG A 162 12.68 -8.90 -8.29
N TYR A 163 11.76 -9.49 -7.54
CA TYR A 163 11.92 -10.78 -6.89
C TYR A 163 12.31 -11.86 -7.91
N ARG A 164 11.56 -11.97 -9.01
CA ARG A 164 11.88 -12.93 -10.10
C ARG A 164 13.26 -12.71 -10.70
N LYS A 165 13.68 -11.45 -10.89
CA LYS A 165 15.02 -11.13 -11.38
C LYS A 165 16.09 -11.54 -10.36
N ALA A 166 15.87 -11.27 -9.07
CA ALA A 166 16.81 -11.59 -8.01
C ALA A 166 16.96 -13.10 -7.76
N LEU A 167 15.89 -13.89 -7.96
CA LEU A 167 15.93 -15.35 -7.88
C LEU A 167 16.93 -16.01 -8.83
N GLN A 168 17.39 -15.32 -9.87
CA GLN A 168 18.41 -15.84 -10.79
C GLN A 168 19.78 -16.02 -10.11
N SER A 169 20.03 -15.33 -8.99
CA SER A 169 21.33 -15.35 -8.31
C SER A 169 21.24 -15.33 -6.78
N ARG A 170 20.03 -15.36 -6.20
CA ARG A 170 19.80 -15.25 -4.76
C ARG A 170 18.76 -16.27 -4.28
N SER A 171 18.78 -16.56 -2.97
CA SER A 171 17.70 -17.33 -2.33
C SER A 171 16.38 -16.55 -2.37
N SER A 172 15.27 -17.24 -2.09
CA SER A 172 13.94 -16.63 -2.06
C SER A 172 13.84 -15.50 -1.03
N GLU A 173 14.44 -15.66 0.15
CA GLU A 173 14.45 -14.66 1.22
C GLU A 173 15.24 -13.42 0.80
N LEU A 174 16.44 -13.60 0.25
CA LEU A 174 17.27 -12.50 -0.22
C LEU A 174 16.66 -11.78 -1.44
N ALA A 175 15.94 -12.50 -2.29
CA ALA A 175 15.19 -11.92 -3.39
C ALA A 175 13.99 -11.08 -2.89
N GLN A 176 13.30 -11.53 -1.84
CA GLN A 176 12.23 -10.76 -1.19
C GLN A 176 12.79 -9.51 -0.52
N MET A 177 13.87 -9.64 0.24
CA MET A 177 14.58 -8.49 0.83
C MET A 177 14.92 -7.47 -0.25
N GLN A 178 15.55 -7.89 -1.36
CA GLN A 178 15.89 -6.97 -2.44
C GLN A 178 14.67 -6.24 -3.05
N ALA A 179 13.51 -6.91 -3.16
CA ALA A 179 12.29 -6.25 -3.61
C ALA A 179 11.79 -5.21 -2.59
N ILE A 180 11.85 -5.52 -1.28
CA ILE A 180 11.46 -4.60 -0.20
C ILE A 180 12.44 -3.42 -0.11
N ALA A 181 13.75 -3.61 -0.28
CA ALA A 181 14.74 -2.52 -0.27
C ALA A 181 14.48 -1.52 -1.39
N TRP A 182 14.10 -2.00 -2.58
CA TRP A 182 13.69 -1.10 -3.66
C TRP A 182 12.51 -0.23 -3.25
N ALA A 183 11.50 -0.80 -2.60
CA ALA A 183 10.33 -0.06 -2.18
C ALA A 183 10.61 0.93 -1.05
N ASP A 184 11.39 0.54 -0.03
CA ASP A 184 11.93 1.44 1.00
C ASP A 184 12.65 2.64 0.35
N SER A 185 13.39 2.41 -0.74
CA SER A 185 14.06 3.50 -1.47
C SER A 185 13.09 4.42 -2.23
N MET A 186 11.95 3.90 -2.71
CA MET A 186 10.92 4.70 -3.39
C MET A 186 10.13 5.54 -2.37
N GLU A 187 9.71 4.92 -1.27
CA GLU A 187 9.05 5.58 -0.13
C GLU A 187 9.96 6.63 0.53
N GLY A 188 11.22 6.29 0.77
CA GLY A 188 12.23 7.23 1.27
C GLY A 188 12.72 8.26 0.23
N GLY A 189 12.15 8.23 -0.98
CA GLY A 189 12.69 8.89 -2.16
C GLY A 189 11.62 9.57 -3.01
N LEU A 190 11.46 9.05 -4.23
CA LEU A 190 10.70 9.69 -5.31
C LEU A 190 9.17 9.65 -5.14
N LEU A 191 8.64 8.82 -4.26
CA LEU A 191 7.20 8.70 -4.04
C LEU A 191 6.75 9.31 -2.71
N GLY A 192 7.52 9.13 -1.62
CA GLY A 192 7.11 9.59 -0.29
C GLY A 192 7.95 10.73 0.29
N MET A 193 8.87 10.37 1.19
CA MET A 193 9.49 11.24 2.20
C MET A 193 10.18 12.48 1.63
N LYS A 194 10.80 12.39 0.43
CA LYS A 194 11.46 13.55 -0.18
C LYS A 194 10.52 14.44 -0.99
N VAL A 195 9.39 13.91 -1.46
CA VAL A 195 8.48 14.61 -2.36
C VAL A 195 7.30 15.21 -1.60
N VAL A 196 6.62 14.39 -0.79
CA VAL A 196 5.41 14.78 -0.04
C VAL A 196 5.62 14.83 1.48
N GLY A 197 6.74 14.25 1.95
CA GLY A 197 7.13 14.30 3.36
C GLY A 197 6.54 13.17 4.21
N VAL A 198 6.02 12.12 3.57
CA VAL A 198 5.40 10.95 4.21
C VAL A 198 6.16 9.69 3.79
N TYR A 199 6.34 8.77 4.72
CA TYR A 199 6.84 7.41 4.47
C TYR A 199 5.79 6.46 5.03
N SER A 200 5.05 5.80 4.15
CA SER A 200 3.92 4.96 4.56
C SER A 200 4.34 3.51 4.73
N TYR A 201 4.19 3.00 5.96
CA TYR A 201 4.37 1.57 6.23
C TYR A 201 3.20 0.75 5.69
N ALA A 202 2.02 1.37 5.56
CA ALA A 202 0.85 0.76 4.98
C ALA A 202 1.02 0.52 3.49
N ASP A 203 1.65 1.45 2.77
CA ASP A 203 2.03 1.26 1.36
C ASP A 203 2.99 0.08 1.18
N LEU A 204 4.02 -0.02 2.03
CA LEU A 204 4.99 -1.13 1.96
C LEU A 204 4.34 -2.49 2.22
N GLU A 205 3.35 -2.54 3.12
CA GLU A 205 2.57 -3.75 3.34
C GLU A 205 1.66 -4.06 2.14
N ALA A 206 0.92 -3.09 1.63
CA ALA A 206 0.06 -3.26 0.45
C ALA A 206 0.85 -3.75 -0.76
N ASN A 207 2.02 -3.14 -1.01
CA ASN A 207 2.97 -3.58 -2.02
C ASN A 207 3.38 -5.05 -1.85
N TYR A 208 3.74 -5.45 -0.61
CA TYR A 208 4.20 -6.80 -0.33
C TYR A 208 3.06 -7.82 -0.45
N GLN A 209 1.85 -7.48 -0.01
CA GLN A 209 0.66 -8.30 -0.20
C GLN A 209 0.32 -8.46 -1.69
N GLY A 210 0.54 -7.43 -2.50
CA GLY A 210 0.45 -7.48 -3.96
C GLY A 210 1.44 -8.45 -4.59
N PHE A 211 2.66 -8.48 -4.07
CA PHE A 211 3.66 -9.49 -4.42
C PHE A 211 3.22 -10.91 -4.05
N LEU A 212 2.66 -11.11 -2.86
CA LEU A 212 2.12 -12.42 -2.46
C LEU A 212 0.95 -12.83 -3.33
N PHE A 213 0.07 -11.90 -3.71
CA PHE A 213 -0.99 -12.15 -4.67
C PHE A 213 -0.45 -12.63 -6.02
N ALA A 214 0.56 -11.93 -6.56
CA ALA A 214 1.22 -12.32 -7.80
C ALA A 214 1.81 -13.74 -7.74
N LYS A 215 2.42 -14.13 -6.62
CA LYS A 215 2.89 -15.50 -6.38
C LYS A 215 1.75 -16.50 -6.31
N ASN A 216 0.73 -16.16 -5.51
CA ASN A 216 -0.40 -17.01 -5.26
C ASN A 216 -1.23 -17.26 -6.51
N LEU A 217 -1.20 -16.40 -7.55
CA LEU A 217 -1.78 -16.73 -8.86
C LEU A 217 -1.37 -18.15 -9.34
N CYS A 218 -0.14 -18.56 -9.04
CA CYS A 218 0.39 -19.89 -9.34
C CYS A 218 0.44 -20.82 -8.12
N ASP A 219 0.89 -20.33 -6.96
CA ASP A 219 1.14 -21.16 -5.77
C ASP A 219 -0.16 -21.64 -5.10
N THR A 220 -1.22 -20.83 -5.17
CA THR A 220 -2.60 -21.18 -4.80
C THR A 220 -3.39 -21.13 -6.10
N PRO A 221 -3.48 -22.21 -6.90
CA PRO A 221 -3.70 -22.17 -8.35
C PRO A 221 -5.00 -21.43 -8.78
N TYR A 222 -4.98 -20.11 -8.69
CA TYR A 222 -6.03 -19.22 -9.11
C TYR A 222 -6.08 -19.28 -10.61
N ILE A 223 -4.92 -19.29 -11.27
CA ILE A 223 -4.82 -19.53 -12.70
C ILE A 223 -4.25 -20.91 -13.02
N THR A 224 -4.87 -21.59 -13.96
CA THR A 224 -4.37 -22.88 -14.48
C THR A 224 -4.47 -22.92 -15.99
N GLN A 225 -3.62 -23.73 -16.63
CA GLN A 225 -3.63 -23.90 -18.07
C GLN A 225 -4.51 -25.10 -18.47
N ILE A 226 -5.57 -24.82 -19.23
CA ILE A 226 -6.50 -25.82 -19.80
C ILE A 226 -6.50 -25.63 -21.32
N ASP A 227 -6.24 -26.68 -22.09
CA ASP A 227 -6.19 -26.65 -23.56
C ASP A 227 -5.31 -25.51 -24.13
N LYS A 228 -4.12 -25.33 -23.55
CA LYS A 228 -3.15 -24.28 -23.90
C LYS A 228 -3.67 -22.85 -23.67
N LYS A 229 -4.73 -22.68 -22.88
CA LYS A 229 -5.26 -21.39 -22.45
C LYS A 229 -5.19 -21.28 -20.94
N TRP A 230 -4.67 -20.17 -20.44
CA TRP A 230 -4.73 -19.85 -19.02
C TRP A 230 -6.12 -19.36 -18.65
N ASN A 231 -6.68 -19.88 -17.56
CA ASN A 231 -8.01 -19.56 -17.06
C ASN A 231 -7.94 -19.28 -15.57
N LEU A 232 -8.80 -18.40 -15.09
CA LEU A 232 -9.06 -18.23 -13.66
C LEU A 232 -9.96 -19.40 -13.20
N THR A 233 -9.41 -20.33 -12.43
CA THR A 233 -10.08 -21.57 -12.01
C THR A 233 -10.48 -21.58 -10.54
N THR A 234 -9.88 -20.72 -9.73
CA THR A 234 -10.28 -20.53 -8.34
C THR A 234 -10.61 -19.06 -8.13
N PRO A 235 -11.77 -18.71 -7.53
CA PRO A 235 -12.07 -17.33 -7.21
C PRO A 235 -11.01 -16.72 -6.29
N ILE A 236 -10.59 -15.51 -6.62
CA ILE A 236 -9.69 -14.70 -5.80
C ILE A 236 -10.52 -14.04 -4.70
N ASP A 237 -10.01 -14.08 -3.47
CA ASP A 237 -10.57 -13.33 -2.35
C ASP A 237 -9.54 -12.33 -1.84
N LEU A 238 -9.81 -11.03 -2.04
CA LEU A 238 -8.98 -9.90 -1.64
C LEU A 238 -8.79 -9.87 -0.11
N LYS A 239 -9.72 -10.43 0.65
CA LYS A 239 -9.63 -10.58 2.11
C LYS A 239 -8.43 -11.43 2.56
N ASN A 240 -7.86 -12.22 1.67
CA ASN A 240 -6.63 -12.98 1.94
C ASN A 240 -5.37 -12.10 2.00
N TYR A 241 -5.47 -10.83 1.57
CA TYR A 241 -4.35 -9.91 1.42
C TYR A 241 -4.53 -8.64 2.25
N VAL A 242 -5.75 -8.10 2.27
CA VAL A 242 -6.10 -6.92 3.08
C VAL A 242 -6.03 -7.28 4.55
N ASN A 243 -5.27 -6.48 5.29
CA ASN A 243 -5.06 -6.67 6.72
C ASN A 243 -4.85 -5.31 7.41
N PRO A 244 -4.94 -5.25 8.75
CA PRO A 244 -4.86 -4.00 9.51
C PRO A 244 -3.61 -3.14 9.27
N ASN A 245 -2.50 -3.71 8.78
CA ASN A 245 -1.33 -2.91 8.46
C ASN A 245 -1.53 -2.00 7.23
N TRP A 246 -2.66 -2.07 6.52
CA TRP A 246 -3.01 -1.16 5.43
C TRP A 246 -3.69 0.14 5.91
N ASP A 247 -4.10 0.19 7.18
CA ASP A 247 -4.72 1.37 7.79
C ASP A 247 -3.63 2.26 8.39
N GLU A 248 -3.43 3.47 7.86
CA GLU A 248 -2.36 4.38 8.35
C GLU A 248 -2.62 4.94 9.75
N SER A 249 -3.85 4.85 10.27
CA SER A 249 -4.13 5.20 11.67
C SER A 249 -3.68 4.11 12.64
N PHE A 250 -3.52 2.86 12.14
CA PHE A 250 -3.03 1.71 12.90
C PHE A 250 -1.54 1.44 12.65
N ASN A 251 -1.11 1.44 11.39
CA ASN A 251 0.28 1.27 10.95
C ASN A 251 0.87 2.63 10.57
N ALA A 252 1.05 3.48 11.58
CA ALA A 252 1.38 4.90 11.47
C ALA A 252 2.51 5.20 10.49
N SER A 253 2.29 6.18 9.61
CA SER A 253 3.32 6.70 8.71
C SER A 253 4.41 7.45 9.49
N ALA A 254 5.62 7.50 8.92
CA ALA A 254 6.68 8.38 9.41
C ALA A 254 6.76 9.65 8.57
N TYR A 255 7.15 10.76 9.18
CA TYR A 255 7.09 12.07 8.51
C TYR A 255 8.44 12.77 8.47
N SER A 256 8.63 13.63 7.47
CA SER A 256 9.74 14.57 7.45
C SER A 256 9.63 15.54 8.64
N ARG A 257 10.72 16.19 9.05
CA ARG A 257 10.68 17.07 10.22
C ARG A 257 9.60 18.16 10.12
N SER A 258 9.46 18.80 8.97
CA SER A 258 8.43 19.83 8.75
C SER A 258 7.02 19.24 8.72
N ARG A 259 6.84 18.10 8.04
CA ARG A 259 5.55 17.42 7.96
C ARG A 259 5.10 16.93 9.34
N LYS A 260 6.02 16.37 10.14
CA LYS A 260 5.76 15.90 11.51
C LYS A 260 5.14 16.99 12.36
N GLU A 261 5.70 18.20 12.31
CA GLU A 261 5.20 19.34 13.09
C GLU A 261 3.79 19.73 12.65
N SER A 262 3.54 19.77 11.33
CA SER A 262 2.21 20.05 10.78
C SER A 262 1.19 18.99 11.21
N VAL A 263 1.50 17.71 11.01
CA VAL A 263 0.63 16.58 11.38
C VAL A 263 0.33 16.59 12.88
N LYS A 264 1.34 16.81 13.73
CA LYS A 264 1.15 16.91 15.16
C LYS A 264 0.20 18.06 15.54
N ASN A 265 0.40 19.24 14.96
CA ASN A 265 -0.45 20.39 15.23
C ASN A 265 -1.90 20.16 14.76
N ASN A 266 -2.08 19.56 13.59
CA ASN A 266 -3.40 19.23 13.06
C ASN A 266 -4.11 18.17 13.92
N LEU A 267 -3.40 17.10 14.32
CA LEU A 267 -3.94 16.07 15.23
C LEU A 267 -4.45 16.67 16.55
N MET A 268 -3.74 17.66 17.11
CA MET A 268 -4.14 18.33 18.37
C MET A 268 -5.32 19.30 18.20
N GLN A 269 -5.55 19.83 16.98
CA GLN A 269 -6.63 20.78 16.69
C GLN A 269 -7.90 20.10 16.19
N LEU A 270 -7.76 18.93 15.57
CA LEU A 270 -8.85 18.08 15.12
C LEU A 270 -9.31 17.16 16.26
N PRO A 271 -10.54 16.61 16.22
CA PRO A 271 -11.07 15.79 17.31
C PRO A 271 -10.39 14.41 17.42
N PHE A 272 -9.35 14.12 16.64
CA PHE A 272 -8.73 12.79 16.57
C PHE A 272 -8.13 12.34 17.91
N CYS A 273 -7.46 13.22 18.66
CA CYS A 273 -6.93 12.85 19.97
C CYS A 273 -8.03 12.50 20.99
N GLU A 274 -9.22 13.12 20.90
CA GLU A 274 -10.39 12.76 21.70
C GLU A 274 -11.02 11.45 21.20
N LEU A 275 -11.20 11.31 19.89
CA LEU A 275 -11.78 10.12 19.25
C LEU A 275 -10.96 8.87 19.51
N LYS A 276 -9.64 8.98 19.68
CA LYS A 276 -8.75 7.88 20.11
C LYS A 276 -9.30 7.16 21.35
N GLU A 277 -9.89 7.91 22.28
CA GLU A 277 -10.43 7.37 23.53
C GLU A 277 -11.87 6.87 23.41
N SER A 278 -12.52 7.06 22.26
CA SER A 278 -13.88 6.61 21.99
C SER A 278 -14.00 5.08 22.00
N SER A 279 -15.21 4.60 22.29
CA SER A 279 -15.53 3.17 22.23
C SER A 279 -15.34 2.61 20.82
N TRP A 280 -15.61 3.41 19.79
CA TRP A 280 -15.46 3.00 18.39
C TRP A 280 -13.99 2.70 18.05
N VAL A 281 -13.06 3.63 18.32
CA VAL A 281 -11.64 3.44 17.99
C VAL A 281 -11.02 2.31 18.82
N LYS A 282 -11.39 2.23 20.11
CA LYS A 282 -10.95 1.13 20.99
C LYS A 282 -11.43 -0.23 20.48
N SER A 283 -12.68 -0.33 20.03
CA SER A 283 -13.23 -1.57 19.47
C SER A 283 -12.56 -1.95 18.16
N GLN A 284 -12.39 -1.01 17.23
CA GLN A 284 -11.71 -1.26 15.97
C GLN A 284 -10.25 -1.70 16.18
N THR A 285 -9.52 -1.01 17.05
CA THR A 285 -8.13 -1.37 17.41
C THR A 285 -8.06 -2.76 18.01
N ALA A 286 -8.99 -3.12 18.90
CA ALA A 286 -9.06 -4.46 19.49
C ALA A 286 -9.34 -5.52 18.42
N GLN A 287 -10.26 -5.25 17.48
CA GLN A 287 -10.54 -6.13 16.35
C GLN A 287 -9.31 -6.33 15.46
N TYR A 288 -8.60 -5.26 15.12
CA TYR A 288 -7.36 -5.32 14.33
C TYR A 288 -6.27 -6.15 15.02
N ARG A 289 -6.12 -6.04 16.34
CA ARG A 289 -5.18 -6.87 17.12
C ARG A 289 -5.56 -8.35 17.13
N GLN A 290 -6.85 -8.64 17.01
CA GLN A 290 -7.37 -10.01 16.97
C GLN A 290 -7.34 -10.63 15.58
N PHE A 291 -7.11 -9.83 14.53
CA PHE A 291 -7.14 -10.25 13.14
C PHE A 291 -6.36 -11.54 12.92
N ASN A 292 -7.05 -12.57 12.44
CA ASN A 292 -6.51 -13.92 12.38
C ASN A 292 -5.67 -14.07 11.11
N LEU A 293 -4.35 -14.04 11.26
CA LEU A 293 -3.42 -14.27 10.17
C LEU A 293 -2.76 -15.64 10.32
N TYR A 294 -3.10 -16.53 9.41
CA TYR A 294 -2.38 -17.78 9.20
C TYR A 294 -1.07 -17.51 8.43
N PRO A 295 0.10 -17.97 8.88
CA PRO A 295 0.64 -17.95 10.24
C PRO A 295 1.72 -16.84 10.37
N ARG A 296 1.66 -16.00 11.40
CA ARG A 296 2.81 -15.31 12.04
C ARG A 296 2.34 -14.59 13.33
N VAL A 297 3.26 -14.48 14.30
CA VAL A 297 3.00 -14.26 15.75
C VAL A 297 2.38 -12.88 16.05
N LYS A 298 1.48 -12.82 17.04
CA LYS A 298 0.88 -11.56 17.54
C LYS A 298 1.82 -10.87 18.54
N SER A 299 1.99 -9.55 18.43
CA SER A 299 2.62 -8.71 19.46
C SER A 299 1.70 -7.52 19.78
N ASP A 300 1.85 -6.92 20.96
CA ASP A 300 1.02 -5.79 21.39
C ASP A 300 1.37 -4.46 20.69
N GLU A 301 2.51 -4.39 20.01
CA GLU A 301 3.03 -3.15 19.41
C GLU A 301 2.92 -3.11 17.88
N TYR A 302 2.91 -4.26 17.21
CA TYR A 302 2.76 -4.37 15.76
C TYR A 302 2.10 -5.70 15.38
N LEU A 303 1.34 -5.69 14.28
CA LEU A 303 0.77 -6.90 13.72
C LEU A 303 1.78 -7.50 12.73
N ASN A 304 2.40 -8.64 13.09
CA ASN A 304 3.30 -9.35 12.18
C ASN A 304 2.47 -10.11 11.12
N THR A 305 2.06 -9.38 10.08
CA THR A 305 1.23 -9.91 9.00
C THR A 305 2.02 -10.63 7.92
N SER A 306 3.29 -10.27 7.75
CA SER A 306 4.05 -10.59 6.55
C SER A 306 5.55 -10.61 6.84
N PHE A 307 6.32 -11.24 5.94
CA PHE A 307 7.78 -11.16 5.98
C PHE A 307 8.27 -9.71 5.93
N SER A 308 7.60 -8.84 5.15
CA SER A 308 7.95 -7.42 5.02
C SER A 308 7.73 -6.67 6.33
N ALA A 309 6.55 -6.80 6.93
CA ALA A 309 6.23 -6.16 8.21
C ALA A 309 7.23 -6.59 9.30
N GLN A 310 7.51 -7.90 9.41
CA GLN A 310 8.47 -8.42 10.37
C GLN A 310 9.89 -7.91 10.14
N LEU A 311 10.37 -7.93 8.89
CA LEU A 311 11.71 -7.48 8.55
C LEU A 311 11.89 -5.98 8.82
N LEU A 312 10.91 -5.16 8.44
CA LEU A 312 10.93 -3.71 8.68
C LEU A 312 10.87 -3.41 10.18
N PHE A 313 10.02 -4.09 10.95
CA PHE A 313 9.97 -3.93 12.40
C PHE A 313 11.31 -4.29 13.06
N LEU A 314 11.86 -5.46 12.72
CA LEU A 314 13.17 -5.90 13.22
C LEU A 314 14.27 -4.88 12.87
N THR A 315 14.22 -4.32 11.67
CA THR A 315 15.20 -3.31 11.21
C THR A 315 15.11 -2.03 12.03
N GLN A 316 13.90 -1.58 12.37
CA GLN A 316 13.70 -0.40 13.20
C GLN A 316 14.29 -0.60 14.60
N GLN A 317 13.98 -1.73 15.25
CA GLN A 317 14.55 -2.07 16.56
C GLN A 317 16.08 -2.17 16.47
N TYR A 318 16.59 -2.83 15.44
CA TYR A 318 18.03 -3.04 15.25
C TYR A 318 18.81 -1.73 15.07
N LYS A 319 18.22 -0.75 14.39
CA LYS A 319 18.88 0.55 14.14
C LYS A 319 18.73 1.54 15.28
N HIS A 320 17.55 1.58 15.90
CA HIS A 320 17.15 2.72 16.74
C HIS A 320 16.94 2.34 18.21
N LYS A 321 16.75 1.05 18.51
CA LYS A 321 16.55 0.53 19.87
C LYS A 321 17.30 -0.79 20.11
N PRO A 322 18.61 -0.89 19.75
CA PRO A 322 19.35 -2.16 19.82
C PRO A 322 19.37 -2.77 21.23
N GLU A 323 19.22 -1.96 22.28
CA GLU A 323 19.10 -2.40 23.67
C GLU A 323 17.88 -3.27 23.96
N THR A 324 16.85 -3.22 23.11
CA THR A 324 15.64 -4.05 23.23
C THR A 324 15.81 -5.45 22.64
N LEU A 325 16.90 -5.71 21.91
CA LEU A 325 17.11 -6.95 21.16
C LEU A 325 17.95 -7.96 21.94
N THR A 326 17.27 -8.88 22.60
CA THR A 326 17.94 -10.03 23.24
C THR A 326 18.45 -11.02 22.20
N ALA A 327 19.50 -11.79 22.53
CA ALA A 327 20.03 -12.82 21.65
C ALA A 327 18.98 -13.91 21.32
N GLU A 328 18.13 -14.25 22.28
CA GLU A 328 17.02 -15.20 22.10
C GLU A 328 15.99 -14.67 21.09
N TYR A 329 15.59 -13.41 21.24
CA TYR A 329 14.67 -12.77 20.30
C TYR A 329 15.25 -12.75 18.88
N LEU A 330 16.50 -12.31 18.72
CA LEU A 330 17.18 -12.32 17.41
C LEU A 330 17.24 -13.71 16.80
N HIS A 331 17.57 -14.74 17.59
CA HIS A 331 17.58 -16.12 17.13
C HIS A 331 16.19 -16.56 16.62
N GLN A 332 15.11 -16.23 17.33
CA GLN A 332 13.75 -16.51 16.91
C GLN A 332 13.40 -15.79 15.61
N GLN A 333 13.75 -14.50 15.48
CA GLN A 333 13.50 -13.71 14.28
C GLN A 333 14.25 -14.28 13.06
N PHE A 334 15.53 -14.63 13.22
CA PHE A 334 16.34 -15.26 12.18
C PHE A 334 15.78 -16.59 11.71
N LYS A 335 15.27 -17.41 12.63
CA LYS A 335 14.59 -18.67 12.29
C LYS A 335 13.29 -18.43 11.50
N GLN A 336 12.49 -17.43 11.89
CA GLN A 336 11.21 -17.14 11.24
C GLN A 336 11.37 -16.49 9.86
N LEU A 337 12.34 -15.59 9.71
CA LEU A 337 12.67 -14.94 8.45
C LEU A 337 13.61 -15.79 7.58
N ASN A 338 14.19 -16.85 8.13
CA ASN A 338 15.21 -17.67 7.45
C ASN A 338 16.38 -16.82 6.92
N ILE A 339 16.90 -15.94 7.77
CA ILE A 339 18.04 -15.06 7.49
C ILE A 339 19.14 -15.19 8.54
N THR A 340 20.34 -14.71 8.24
CA THR A 340 21.47 -14.65 9.18
C THR A 340 21.69 -13.24 9.73
N GLN A 341 22.45 -13.13 10.82
CA GLN A 341 22.91 -11.83 11.34
C GLN A 341 23.61 -11.01 10.25
N SER A 342 24.53 -11.61 9.49
CA SER A 342 25.25 -10.89 8.43
C SER A 342 24.35 -10.36 7.32
N GLN A 343 23.24 -11.05 7.03
CA GLN A 343 22.23 -10.60 6.08
C GLN A 343 21.40 -9.45 6.66
N LEU A 344 21.02 -9.51 7.94
CA LEU A 344 20.39 -8.38 8.64
C LEU A 344 21.31 -7.15 8.67
N ASP A 345 22.60 -7.33 8.94
CA ASP A 345 23.57 -6.24 8.97
C ASP A 345 23.71 -5.57 7.60
N ALA A 346 23.78 -6.37 6.53
CA ALA A 346 23.85 -5.87 5.16
C ALA A 346 22.57 -5.12 4.78
N TRP A 347 21.42 -5.71 5.10
CA TRP A 347 20.11 -5.11 4.92
C TRP A 347 19.96 -3.77 5.63
N ALA A 348 20.31 -3.71 6.92
CA ALA A 348 20.21 -2.51 7.73
C ALA A 348 21.07 -1.36 7.18
N ARG A 349 22.22 -1.66 6.56
CA ARG A 349 23.04 -0.64 5.89
C ARG A 349 22.42 -0.12 4.59
N GLU A 350 21.63 -0.95 3.90
CA GLU A 350 21.03 -0.61 2.61
C GLU A 350 19.79 0.27 2.75
N VAL A 351 18.87 -0.12 3.64
CA VAL A 351 17.56 0.55 3.78
C VAL A 351 17.62 1.81 4.65
N LYS A 352 16.68 2.72 4.49
CA LYS A 352 16.59 3.98 5.24
C LYS A 352 15.31 4.09 6.07
N THR A 353 14.79 2.95 6.49
CA THR A 353 13.58 2.80 7.29
C THR A 353 13.60 3.72 8.54
N PRO A 354 12.73 4.74 8.62
CA PRO A 354 12.64 5.64 9.77
C PRO A 354 12.12 4.91 11.02
N LEU A 355 12.27 5.47 12.22
CA LEU A 355 11.65 4.88 13.40
C LEU A 355 10.17 5.25 13.46
N GLN A 356 9.25 4.28 13.34
CA GLN A 356 7.80 4.49 13.37
C GLN A 356 7.30 4.93 14.75
N PHE A 357 7.94 4.47 15.83
CA PHE A 357 7.51 4.72 17.21
C PHE A 357 7.30 6.22 17.53
N ASP A 358 8.15 7.08 16.96
CA ASP A 358 8.13 8.55 17.13
C ASP A 358 6.91 9.23 16.50
N TYR A 359 6.09 8.46 15.80
CA TYR A 359 4.91 8.89 15.05
C TYR A 359 3.66 8.11 15.45
N THR A 360 3.75 7.29 16.51
CA THR A 360 2.56 6.66 17.07
C THR A 360 1.63 7.71 17.67
N LEU A 361 0.33 7.44 17.67
CA LEU A 361 -0.66 8.33 18.26
C LEU A 361 -0.41 8.63 19.73
N ASN A 362 0.17 7.71 20.49
CA ASN A 362 0.54 7.97 21.88
C ASN A 362 1.62 9.05 22.00
N GLN A 363 2.47 9.20 20.98
CA GLN A 363 3.47 10.28 20.90
C GLN A 363 2.91 11.56 20.30
N LEU A 364 1.96 11.45 19.36
CA LEU A 364 1.39 12.60 18.64
C LEU A 364 0.19 13.24 19.38
N CYS A 365 -0.55 12.46 20.16
CA CYS A 365 -1.66 12.86 21.05
C CYS A 365 -1.30 12.56 22.52
N PRO A 366 -0.40 13.36 23.14
CA PRO A 366 0.02 13.18 24.53
C PRO A 366 -1.02 13.59 25.57
#